data_AF-A0A2T1F8T2-F1
#
_entry.id   AF-A0A2T1F8T2-F1
#
_cell.length_a   1.000
_cell.length_b   1.000
_cell.length_c   1.000
_cell.angle_alpha   90.00
_cell.angle_beta   90.00
_cell.angle_gamma   90.00
#
_symmetry.space_group_name_H-M   'P 1'
#
loop_
_entity.id
_entity.type
_entity.pdbx_description
1 polymer ?
#
loop_
_entity_poly.entity_id
_entity_poly.type
_entity_poly.pdbx_seq_one_letter_code
_entity_poly.pdbx_strand_id
1 'polypeptide(L)'
;MIDFDPKISYLDYIKQNQVEIAETVSQALNQSLDNCQWEQPETALDWNNLAVAALVAAESCDNSLAHGLYAEIAFDAVQAGSELNQHPLCAAHLALLNCMLGNYSEAAQIAFSAFINNLQPTYTEAKISPGIVYIPRLTRAHITNGRNEQLQRILNTDNGYTQAMLMLTEVLCRTQISLDNHTGLRLLHLMNKLMPDLILANLRLGIYSIGNQELEGLVYLHQAAEIALDDPTILQSLYLAYLDLEQPEIAQHWQQIGGDYASQRLAKLPWQWTQLTIDSPWTYIPLISTTSPLENSSDASSGDREISLAVAASLQSPTTRCLLAEGDWFEREIEFWQQYLQPGMNAIDIGANIGIYTFSAASRVGVNGTVYAIEPFSTAVDSLHATCQHNQLENVRIFRNAISDRDGNARLVLQPNCEFNYIATTAENLTPDTDIEEIECMTLDTFIDRIGIDRLEIIKISTAGSNLAILQGGERTLTNFAPTIIYNSYTTAGIDLDAAQYLLDRDYELFRYQPYLQQLIPLANESDFTEVIKAIAIPKIVSS
;
A
#
# COMPACT_ATOMS: atom_id res chain seq x y z
N MET A 1 11.87 14.88 -29.40
CA MET A 1 11.27 16.14 -28.95
C MET A 1 9.84 15.83 -28.64
N ILE A 2 9.53 15.76 -27.36
CA ILE A 2 8.19 15.50 -26.86
C ILE A 2 7.40 16.80 -27.06
N ASP A 3 6.24 16.72 -27.69
CA ASP A 3 5.30 17.83 -27.90
C ASP A 3 4.53 18.07 -26.58
N PHE A 4 5.26 18.54 -25.56
CA PHE A 4 4.77 18.78 -24.20
C PHE A 4 4.86 20.27 -23.88
N ASP A 5 3.72 20.92 -23.64
CA ASP A 5 3.67 22.28 -23.09
C ASP A 5 3.48 22.16 -21.57
N PRO A 6 4.52 22.42 -20.76
CA PRO A 6 4.47 22.25 -19.30
C PRO A 6 3.36 23.05 -18.63
N LYS A 7 3.06 24.25 -19.15
CA LYS A 7 2.04 25.13 -18.60
C LYS A 7 0.66 24.56 -18.85
N ILE A 8 0.37 24.18 -20.09
CA ILE A 8 -0.95 23.64 -20.46
C ILE A 8 -1.21 22.35 -19.68
N SER A 9 -0.23 21.44 -19.64
CA SER A 9 -0.36 20.18 -18.92
C SER A 9 -0.62 20.37 -17.42
N TYR A 10 0.03 21.33 -16.78
CA TYR A 10 -0.23 21.62 -15.37
C TYR A 10 -1.62 22.24 -15.11
N LEU A 11 -2.08 23.13 -16.00
CA LEU A 11 -3.43 23.69 -15.89
C LEU A 11 -4.51 22.62 -16.10
N ASP A 12 -4.27 21.66 -16.98
CA ASP A 12 -5.19 20.53 -17.17
C ASP A 12 -5.15 19.56 -15.97
N TYR A 13 -3.99 19.36 -15.34
CA TYR A 13 -3.87 18.65 -14.07
C TYR A 13 -4.74 19.28 -12.97
N ILE A 14 -4.71 20.60 -12.81
CA ILE A 14 -5.56 21.31 -11.83
C ILE A 14 -7.05 21.05 -12.12
N LYS A 15 -7.47 21.17 -13.39
CA LYS A 15 -8.86 20.94 -13.79
C LYS A 15 -9.31 19.49 -13.55
N GLN A 16 -8.47 18.51 -13.90
CA GLN A 16 -8.77 17.10 -13.73
C GLN A 16 -8.96 16.71 -12.26
N ASN A 17 -8.21 17.35 -11.34
CA ASN A 17 -8.33 17.15 -9.90
C ASN A 17 -9.38 18.07 -9.25
N GLN A 18 -10.19 18.78 -10.04
CA GLN A 18 -11.29 19.65 -9.55
C GLN A 18 -10.86 20.65 -8.46
N VAL A 19 -9.63 21.16 -8.55
CA VAL A 19 -9.06 22.00 -7.51
C VAL A 19 -9.59 23.42 -7.61
N GLU A 20 -10.20 23.93 -6.53
CA GLU A 20 -10.66 25.30 -6.45
C GLU A 20 -9.55 26.23 -5.89
N ILE A 21 -9.04 27.12 -6.73
CA ILE A 21 -7.96 28.04 -6.37
C ILE A 21 -8.52 29.46 -6.25
N ALA A 22 -8.18 30.16 -5.16
CA ALA A 22 -8.53 31.57 -4.96
C ALA A 22 -7.99 32.44 -6.10
N GLU A 23 -8.74 33.46 -6.51
CA GLU A 23 -8.41 34.28 -7.69
C GLU A 23 -7.02 34.92 -7.61
N THR A 24 -6.64 35.43 -6.43
CA THR A 24 -5.32 36.02 -6.18
C THR A 24 -4.18 35.01 -6.36
N VAL A 25 -4.39 33.78 -5.90
CA VAL A 25 -3.43 32.68 -6.03
C VAL A 25 -3.36 32.20 -7.47
N SER A 26 -4.50 32.09 -8.16
CA SER A 26 -4.58 31.71 -9.57
C SER A 26 -3.81 32.70 -10.47
N GLN A 27 -3.88 34.00 -10.19
CA GLN A 27 -3.07 35.00 -10.88
C GLN A 27 -1.57 34.81 -10.63
N ALA A 28 -1.18 34.61 -9.36
CA ALA A 28 0.23 34.36 -9.00
C ALA A 28 0.77 33.08 -9.63
N LEU A 29 -0.04 32.02 -9.68
CA LEU A 29 0.30 30.73 -10.29
C LEU A 29 0.47 30.85 -11.80
N ASN A 30 -0.43 31.55 -12.49
CA ASN A 30 -0.28 31.81 -13.93
C ASN A 30 0.97 32.64 -14.22
N GLN A 31 1.24 33.67 -13.41
CA GLN A 31 2.46 34.47 -13.53
C GLN A 31 3.72 33.63 -13.28
N SER A 32 3.69 32.70 -12.33
CA SER A 32 4.80 31.77 -12.07
C SER A 32 5.06 30.85 -13.27
N LEU A 33 4.00 30.29 -13.85
CA LEU A 33 4.08 29.44 -15.06
C LEU A 33 4.58 30.22 -16.29
N ASP A 34 4.16 31.47 -16.46
CA ASP A 34 4.56 32.34 -17.58
C ASP A 34 6.02 32.80 -17.50
N ASN A 35 6.54 33.01 -16.29
CA ASN A 35 7.91 33.46 -16.09
C ASN A 35 8.93 32.32 -16.01
N CYS A 36 8.46 31.09 -15.82
CA CYS A 36 9.31 29.91 -15.64
C CYS A 36 10.18 29.64 -16.88
N GLN A 37 11.50 29.48 -16.66
CA GLN A 37 12.43 29.12 -17.74
C GLN A 37 12.45 27.60 -17.94
N TRP A 38 11.53 27.08 -18.76
CA TRP A 38 11.34 25.63 -18.93
C TRP A 38 12.48 24.92 -19.67
N GLU A 39 13.08 25.55 -20.68
CA GLU A 39 14.15 24.94 -21.49
C GLU A 39 15.53 25.06 -20.84
N GLN A 40 15.76 26.16 -20.09
CA GLN A 40 17.02 26.46 -19.42
C GLN A 40 16.72 27.00 -18.00
N PRO A 41 16.38 26.14 -17.04
CA PRO A 41 16.05 26.56 -15.69
C PRO A 41 17.25 27.26 -15.01
N GLU A 42 17.04 28.47 -14.49
CA GLU A 42 18.10 29.24 -13.83
C GLU A 42 17.91 29.32 -12.30
N THR A 43 16.66 29.30 -11.85
CA THR A 43 16.32 29.38 -10.42
C THR A 43 15.89 28.03 -9.88
N ALA A 44 16.03 27.83 -8.57
CA ALA A 44 15.52 26.62 -7.91
C ALA A 44 13.99 26.45 -8.08
N LEU A 45 13.25 27.55 -8.26
CA LEU A 45 11.83 27.49 -8.55
C LEU A 45 11.56 27.01 -9.99
N ASP A 46 12.37 27.41 -10.98
CA ASP A 46 12.28 26.88 -12.34
C ASP A 46 12.54 25.37 -12.36
N TRP A 47 13.57 24.92 -11.64
CA TRP A 47 13.90 23.50 -11.49
C TRP A 47 12.76 22.71 -10.82
N ASN A 48 12.17 23.24 -9.75
CA ASN A 48 10.99 22.66 -9.12
C ASN A 48 9.82 22.54 -10.11
N ASN A 49 9.53 23.62 -10.83
CA ASN A 49 8.39 23.67 -11.75
C ASN A 49 8.60 22.68 -12.91
N LEU A 50 9.81 22.61 -13.48
CA LEU A 50 10.16 21.62 -14.50
C LEU A 50 9.92 20.19 -14.00
N ALA A 51 10.37 19.89 -12.78
CA ALA A 51 10.17 18.57 -12.20
C ALA A 51 8.69 18.22 -11.98
N VAL A 52 7.91 19.17 -11.46
CA VAL A 52 6.45 19.00 -11.26
C VAL A 52 5.74 18.79 -12.59
N ALA A 53 6.09 19.54 -13.62
CA ALA A 53 5.52 19.35 -14.95
C ALA A 53 5.88 17.97 -15.52
N ALA A 54 7.13 17.52 -15.36
CA ALA A 54 7.54 16.18 -15.75
C ALA A 54 6.77 15.09 -14.98
N LEU A 55 6.53 15.25 -13.67
CA LEU A 55 5.70 14.34 -12.86
C LEU A 55 4.25 14.28 -13.34
N VAL A 56 3.66 15.43 -13.68
CA VAL A 56 2.31 15.50 -14.27
C VAL A 56 2.28 14.80 -15.63
N ALA A 57 3.31 15.01 -16.46
CA ALA A 57 3.46 14.32 -17.74
C ALA A 57 3.53 12.80 -17.54
N ALA A 58 4.34 12.35 -16.57
CA ALA A 58 4.49 10.95 -16.21
C ALA A 58 3.15 10.30 -15.81
N GLU A 59 2.33 10.99 -15.00
CA GLU A 59 1.00 10.50 -14.60
C GLU A 59 0.01 10.43 -15.77
N SER A 60 0.15 11.30 -16.77
CA SER A 60 -0.75 11.36 -17.93
C SER A 60 -0.39 10.38 -19.05
N CYS A 61 0.76 9.71 -18.97
CA CYS A 61 1.26 8.84 -20.04
C CYS A 61 0.87 7.37 -19.82
N ASP A 62 0.27 6.75 -20.83
CA ASP A 62 -0.04 5.31 -20.84
C ASP A 62 1.20 4.43 -21.15
N ASN A 63 2.28 5.03 -21.68
CA ASN A 63 3.49 4.31 -22.08
C ASN A 63 4.52 4.26 -20.94
N SER A 64 4.82 3.05 -20.45
CA SER A 64 5.81 2.79 -19.40
C SER A 64 7.21 3.38 -19.68
N LEU A 65 7.69 3.34 -20.94
CA LEU A 65 8.98 3.94 -21.30
C LEU A 65 8.97 5.47 -21.16
N ALA A 66 7.88 6.10 -21.60
CA ALA A 66 7.73 7.55 -21.46
C ALA A 66 7.58 7.95 -19.99
N HIS A 67 6.81 7.18 -19.22
CA HIS A 67 6.64 7.36 -17.78
C HIS A 67 8.00 7.37 -17.05
N GLY A 68 8.85 6.37 -17.30
CA GLY A 68 10.19 6.29 -16.72
C GLY A 68 11.08 7.48 -17.10
N LEU A 69 11.08 7.87 -18.37
CA LEU A 69 11.86 9.02 -18.83
C LEU A 69 11.46 10.32 -18.13
N TYR A 70 10.16 10.58 -17.97
CA TYR A 70 9.70 11.78 -17.26
C TYR A 70 10.02 11.75 -15.77
N ALA A 71 9.93 10.59 -15.13
CA ALA A 71 10.33 10.43 -13.73
C ALA A 71 11.83 10.71 -13.54
N GLU A 72 12.68 10.25 -14.45
CA GLU A 72 14.12 10.58 -14.48
C GLU A 72 14.35 12.08 -14.65
N ILE A 73 13.69 12.71 -15.63
CA ILE A 73 13.75 14.17 -15.83
C ILE A 73 13.33 14.91 -14.55
N ALA A 74 12.27 14.45 -13.88
CA ALA A 74 11.81 15.05 -12.65
C ALA A 74 12.84 14.92 -11.52
N PHE A 75 13.46 13.75 -11.37
CA PHE A 75 14.49 13.49 -10.38
C PHE A 75 15.72 14.37 -10.57
N ASP A 76 16.26 14.42 -11.79
CA ASP A 76 17.41 15.25 -12.14
C ASP A 76 17.11 16.74 -11.90
N ALA A 77 15.91 17.19 -12.26
CA ALA A 77 15.49 18.57 -12.08
C ALA A 77 15.38 18.97 -10.60
N VAL A 78 14.72 18.18 -9.75
CA VAL A 78 14.66 18.51 -8.30
C VAL A 78 16.01 18.40 -7.62
N GLN A 79 16.89 17.49 -8.07
CA GLN A 79 18.23 17.35 -7.51
C GLN A 79 19.06 18.59 -7.82
N ALA A 80 19.08 19.05 -9.08
CA ALA A 80 19.72 20.30 -9.48
C ALA A 80 19.14 21.52 -8.72
N GLY A 81 17.82 21.57 -8.56
CA GLY A 81 17.14 22.62 -7.81
C GLY A 81 17.47 22.61 -6.31
N SER A 82 17.66 21.44 -5.71
CA SER A 82 17.99 21.28 -4.28
C SER A 82 19.41 21.77 -3.95
N GLU A 83 20.36 21.56 -4.87
CA GLU A 83 21.73 22.10 -4.77
C GLU A 83 21.76 23.64 -4.84
N LEU A 84 20.76 24.25 -5.50
CA LEU A 84 20.64 25.70 -5.63
C LEU A 84 19.82 26.30 -4.48
N ASN A 85 20.51 26.98 -3.55
CA ASN A 85 19.88 27.78 -2.48
C ASN A 85 18.91 27.02 -1.54
N GLN A 86 18.89 25.68 -1.57
CA GLN A 86 18.07 24.82 -0.71
C GLN A 86 16.57 25.19 -0.73
N HIS A 87 16.00 25.41 -1.91
CA HIS A 87 14.59 25.78 -2.01
C HIS A 87 13.68 24.71 -1.41
N PRO A 88 12.74 25.06 -0.51
CA PRO A 88 12.03 24.08 0.30
C PRO A 88 11.08 23.19 -0.50
N LEU A 89 10.51 23.69 -1.60
CA LEU A 89 9.71 22.87 -2.52
C LEU A 89 10.56 21.84 -3.29
N CYS A 90 11.82 22.14 -3.63
CA CYS A 90 12.70 21.15 -4.27
C CYS A 90 12.97 19.99 -3.31
N ALA A 91 13.27 20.30 -2.04
CA ALA A 91 13.48 19.28 -1.02
C ALA A 91 12.21 18.43 -0.78
N ALA A 92 11.03 19.07 -0.78
CA ALA A 92 9.75 18.36 -0.63
C ALA A 92 9.48 17.39 -1.79
N HIS A 93 9.66 17.83 -3.05
CA HIS A 93 9.45 16.97 -4.22
C HIS A 93 10.55 15.91 -4.39
N LEU A 94 11.80 16.19 -4.00
CA LEU A 94 12.87 15.19 -3.97
C LEU A 94 12.59 14.09 -2.94
N ALA A 95 12.11 14.46 -1.75
CA ALA A 95 11.69 13.48 -0.75
C ALA A 95 10.47 12.68 -1.22
N LEU A 96 9.51 13.33 -1.88
CA LEU A 96 8.34 12.67 -2.47
C LEU A 96 8.73 11.65 -3.55
N LEU A 97 9.63 12.02 -4.47
CA LEU A 97 10.14 11.13 -5.52
C LEU A 97 10.85 9.92 -4.91
N ASN A 98 11.73 10.12 -3.94
CA ASN A 98 12.37 9.00 -3.22
C ASN A 98 11.33 8.09 -2.55
N CYS A 99 10.29 8.66 -1.95
CA CYS A 99 9.21 7.89 -1.35
C CYS A 99 8.42 7.08 -2.41
N MET A 100 8.15 7.66 -3.57
CA MET A 100 7.45 7.00 -4.69
C MET A 100 8.26 5.85 -5.28
N LEU A 101 9.59 6.02 -5.36
CA LEU A 101 10.55 5.01 -5.81
C LEU A 101 10.85 3.93 -4.77
N GLY A 102 10.27 4.00 -3.57
CA GLY A 102 10.47 3.04 -2.49
C GLY A 102 11.71 3.29 -1.61
N ASN A 103 12.43 4.39 -1.80
CA ASN A 103 13.59 4.79 -1.00
C ASN A 103 13.14 5.51 0.28
N TYR A 104 12.38 4.81 1.14
CA TYR A 104 11.69 5.41 2.29
C TYR A 104 12.62 6.06 3.32
N SER A 105 13.79 5.46 3.58
CA SER A 105 14.75 5.99 4.56
C SER A 105 15.35 7.33 4.11
N GLU A 106 15.79 7.38 2.85
CA GLU A 106 16.30 8.61 2.23
C GLU A 106 15.22 9.70 2.15
N ALA A 107 14.01 9.33 1.73
CA ALA A 107 12.86 10.22 1.73
C ALA A 107 12.58 10.80 3.12
N ALA A 108 12.60 9.98 4.17
CA ALA A 108 12.37 10.42 5.54
C ALA A 108 13.46 11.39 6.01
N GLN A 109 14.73 11.10 5.70
CA GLN A 109 15.85 11.96 6.07
C GLN A 109 15.75 13.34 5.40
N ILE A 110 15.50 13.38 4.08
CA ILE A 110 15.35 14.62 3.32
C ILE A 110 14.15 15.39 3.85
N ALA A 111 12.99 14.74 3.99
CA ALA A 111 11.76 15.37 4.43
C ALA A 111 11.89 15.96 5.84
N PHE A 112 12.46 15.20 6.78
CA PHE A 112 12.60 15.64 8.16
C PHE A 112 13.60 16.80 8.28
N SER A 113 14.74 16.72 7.58
CA SER A 113 15.72 17.81 7.57
C SER A 113 15.13 19.10 6.99
N ALA A 114 14.45 19.00 5.85
CA ALA A 114 13.80 20.14 5.22
C ALA A 114 12.68 20.70 6.11
N PHE A 115 11.89 19.84 6.75
CA PHE A 115 10.82 20.25 7.67
C PHE A 115 11.37 21.10 8.82
N ILE A 116 12.44 20.64 9.48
CA ILE A 116 13.07 21.37 10.58
C ILE A 116 13.64 22.72 10.10
N ASN A 117 14.30 22.75 8.94
CA ASN A 117 14.87 23.98 8.38
C ASN A 117 13.79 25.01 8.01
N ASN A 118 12.60 24.55 7.65
CA ASN A 118 11.49 25.41 7.25
C ASN A 118 10.60 25.90 8.40
N LEU A 119 10.69 25.28 9.59
CA LEU A 119 9.87 25.66 10.75
C LEU A 119 9.97 27.15 11.08
N GLN A 120 11.18 27.68 11.28
CA GLN A 120 11.34 29.08 11.66
C GLN A 120 10.85 30.04 10.57
N PRO A 121 11.26 29.91 9.29
CA PRO A 121 10.76 30.76 8.22
C PRO A 121 9.24 30.78 8.10
N THR A 122 8.57 29.63 8.21
CA THR A 122 7.10 29.51 8.12
C THR A 122 6.35 30.32 9.18
N TYR A 123 6.92 30.48 10.38
CA TYR A 123 6.32 31.26 11.48
C TYR A 123 6.88 32.68 11.60
N THR A 124 7.62 33.17 10.61
CA THR A 124 8.14 34.54 10.56
C THR A 124 7.60 35.31 9.36
N GLU A 125 8.00 36.58 9.21
CA GLU A 125 7.64 37.42 8.05
C GLU A 125 8.38 37.02 6.76
N ALA A 126 9.21 35.97 6.78
CA ALA A 126 9.92 35.49 5.59
C ALA A 126 8.92 34.98 4.54
N LYS A 127 9.01 35.53 3.33
CA LYS A 127 8.20 35.13 2.18
C LYS A 127 9.08 34.73 1.01
N ILE A 128 8.75 33.58 0.42
CA ILE A 128 9.25 33.16 -0.88
C ILE A 128 8.06 32.92 -1.80
N SER A 129 8.27 33.09 -3.10
CA SER A 129 7.24 32.84 -4.10
C SER A 129 6.74 31.39 -4.00
N PRO A 130 5.42 31.16 -3.97
CA PRO A 130 4.88 29.82 -4.11
C PRO A 130 5.18 29.27 -5.51
N GLY A 131 5.26 27.94 -5.61
CA GLY A 131 5.48 27.22 -6.84
C GLY A 131 4.29 26.37 -7.24
N ILE A 132 4.45 25.65 -8.34
CA ILE A 132 3.56 24.54 -8.65
C ILE A 132 3.98 23.31 -7.84
N VAL A 133 3.01 22.46 -7.53
CA VAL A 133 3.21 21.24 -6.73
C VAL A 133 2.56 20.04 -7.38
N TYR A 134 3.15 18.88 -7.11
CA TYR A 134 2.62 17.58 -7.47
C TYR A 134 2.34 16.77 -6.21
N ILE A 135 1.16 16.15 -6.16
CA ILE A 135 0.83 15.12 -5.16
C ILE A 135 0.43 13.88 -5.93
N PRO A 136 1.11 12.73 -5.77
CA PRO A 136 0.73 11.51 -6.46
C PRO A 136 -0.70 11.13 -6.08
N ARG A 137 -1.40 10.46 -7.01
CA ARG A 137 -2.64 9.78 -6.63
C ARG A 137 -2.32 8.89 -5.44
N LEU A 138 -3.09 9.01 -4.37
CA LEU A 138 -3.16 7.93 -3.40
C LEU A 138 -3.71 6.76 -4.21
N THR A 139 -2.90 5.76 -4.51
CA THR A 139 -3.35 4.51 -5.15
C THR A 139 -4.38 3.75 -4.29
N ARG A 140 -4.80 4.34 -3.16
CA ARG A 140 -4.98 3.66 -1.88
C ARG A 140 -5.96 4.41 -0.98
N ALA A 141 -7.16 4.74 -1.45
CA ALA A 141 -8.28 5.12 -0.59
C ALA A 141 -9.52 5.28 -1.44
N HIS A 142 -10.60 4.60 -1.05
CA HIS A 142 -11.96 4.96 -1.44
C HIS A 142 -12.42 6.32 -0.88
N ILE A 143 -11.57 6.99 -0.10
CA ILE A 143 -11.86 8.28 0.52
C ILE A 143 -11.97 9.31 -0.59
N THR A 144 -13.20 9.75 -0.80
CA THR A 144 -13.54 10.79 -1.74
C THR A 144 -12.64 12.02 -1.51
N ASN A 145 -11.94 12.45 -2.56
CA ASN A 145 -11.28 13.76 -2.65
C ASN A 145 -10.09 14.08 -1.73
N GLY A 146 -9.55 13.15 -0.91
CA GLY A 146 -8.42 13.47 -0.01
C GLY A 146 -7.21 14.09 -0.72
N ARG A 147 -6.86 13.60 -1.92
CA ARG A 147 -5.83 14.19 -2.79
C ARG A 147 -6.20 15.61 -3.23
N ASN A 148 -7.43 15.80 -3.69
CA ASN A 148 -7.91 17.06 -4.25
C ASN A 148 -7.98 18.15 -3.18
N GLU A 149 -8.50 17.82 -1.99
CA GLU A 149 -8.54 18.71 -0.83
C GLU A 149 -7.14 19.11 -0.38
N GLN A 150 -6.22 18.15 -0.33
CA GLN A 150 -4.84 18.42 0.05
C GLN A 150 -4.14 19.31 -0.98
N LEU A 151 -4.28 18.99 -2.28
CA LEU A 151 -3.73 19.79 -3.37
C LEU A 151 -4.31 21.20 -3.37
N GLN A 152 -5.62 21.33 -3.16
CA GLN A 152 -6.31 22.61 -3.01
C GLN A 152 -5.77 23.42 -1.84
N ARG A 153 -5.58 22.80 -0.67
CA ARG A 153 -5.06 23.47 0.51
C ARG A 153 -3.62 23.94 0.32
N ILE A 154 -2.78 23.12 -0.30
CA ILE A 154 -1.38 23.46 -0.59
C ILE A 154 -1.30 24.60 -1.61
N LEU A 155 -2.06 24.52 -2.71
CA LEU A 155 -2.04 25.55 -3.75
C LEU A 155 -2.58 26.89 -3.26
N ASN A 156 -3.60 26.91 -2.38
CA ASN A 156 -4.16 28.16 -1.84
C ASN A 156 -3.28 28.88 -0.81
N THR A 157 -2.05 28.41 -0.57
CA THR A 157 -1.09 29.12 0.30
C THR A 157 -0.42 30.29 -0.44
N ASP A 158 -0.21 31.41 0.26
CA ASP A 158 0.43 32.61 -0.30
C ASP A 158 1.96 32.65 -0.10
N ASN A 159 2.54 31.62 0.52
CA ASN A 159 3.96 31.54 0.88
C ASN A 159 4.53 30.15 0.60
N GLY A 160 5.62 30.08 -0.17
CA GLY A 160 6.27 28.81 -0.53
C GLY A 160 6.82 28.03 0.67
N TYR A 161 7.14 28.68 1.80
CA TYR A 161 7.52 27.97 3.03
C TYR A 161 6.34 27.18 3.62
N THR A 162 5.15 27.80 3.68
CA THR A 162 3.93 27.13 4.13
C THR A 162 3.56 26.00 3.18
N GLN A 163 3.66 26.25 1.87
CA GLN A 163 3.43 25.26 0.82
C GLN A 163 4.31 24.02 1.01
N ALA A 164 5.61 24.23 1.20
CA ALA A 164 6.57 23.16 1.42
C ALA A 164 6.32 22.41 2.74
N MET A 165 5.97 23.10 3.84
CA MET A 165 5.68 22.46 5.11
C MET A 165 4.50 21.48 5.02
N LEU A 166 3.43 21.86 4.31
CA LEU A 166 2.29 20.99 4.08
C LEU A 166 2.69 19.75 3.25
N MET A 167 3.48 19.95 2.19
CA MET A 167 4.00 18.84 1.38
C MET A 167 4.94 17.91 2.17
N LEU A 168 5.87 18.46 2.95
CA LEU A 168 6.83 17.68 3.74
C LEU A 168 6.13 16.84 4.79
N THR A 169 5.04 17.35 5.36
CA THR A 169 4.20 16.60 6.30
C THR A 169 3.58 15.38 5.64
N GLU A 170 3.05 15.53 4.43
CA GLU A 170 2.50 14.43 3.64
C GLU A 170 3.57 13.37 3.32
N VAL A 171 4.75 13.83 2.89
CA VAL A 171 5.87 12.92 2.59
C VAL A 171 6.29 12.16 3.84
N LEU A 172 6.42 12.83 4.99
CA LEU A 172 6.77 12.17 6.25
C LEU A 172 5.77 11.07 6.61
N CYS A 173 4.46 11.34 6.51
CA CYS A 173 3.44 10.30 6.73
C CYS A 173 3.60 9.11 5.78
N ARG A 174 3.91 9.34 4.50
CA ARG A 174 4.12 8.27 3.50
C ARG A 174 5.40 7.46 3.68
N THR A 175 6.41 8.03 4.35
CA THR A 175 7.69 7.32 4.57
C THR A 175 7.58 6.18 5.58
N GLN A 176 6.50 6.12 6.37
CA GLN A 176 6.27 5.05 7.33
C GLN A 176 5.48 3.92 6.69
N ILE A 177 6.07 2.73 6.65
CA ILE A 177 5.47 1.51 6.10
C ILE A 177 4.27 1.05 6.96
N SER A 178 4.34 1.24 8.27
CA SER A 178 3.24 1.01 9.20
C SER A 178 3.08 2.23 10.10
N LEU A 179 1.88 2.81 10.09
CA LEU A 179 1.53 3.95 10.92
C LEU A 179 1.08 3.57 12.34
N ASP A 180 0.95 2.26 12.63
CA ASP A 180 0.59 1.75 13.95
C ASP A 180 1.65 2.03 15.02
N ASN A 181 2.90 2.22 14.61
CA ASN A 181 4.00 2.47 15.54
C ASN A 181 3.96 3.92 16.08
N HIS A 182 4.61 4.15 17.22
CA HIS A 182 4.65 5.47 17.87
C HIS A 182 5.18 6.60 16.96
N THR A 183 6.07 6.30 16.02
CA THR A 183 6.59 7.30 15.07
C THR A 183 5.51 7.68 14.07
N GLY A 184 4.79 6.70 13.51
CA GLY A 184 3.66 6.89 12.61
C GLY A 184 2.56 7.75 13.23
N LEU A 185 2.10 7.39 14.44
CA LEU A 185 1.11 8.18 15.19
C LEU A 185 1.57 9.64 15.42
N ARG A 186 2.84 9.85 15.79
CA ARG A 186 3.38 11.21 15.97
C ARG A 186 3.33 12.03 14.67
N LEU A 187 3.56 11.39 13.52
CA LEU A 187 3.46 12.05 12.21
C LEU A 187 2.00 12.34 11.83
N LEU A 188 1.06 11.45 12.16
CA LEU A 188 -0.37 11.70 11.99
C LEU A 188 -0.88 12.86 12.86
N HIS A 189 -0.45 12.93 14.13
CA HIS A 189 -0.75 14.08 14.98
C HIS A 189 -0.16 15.39 14.43
N LEU A 190 1.04 15.34 13.85
CA LEU A 190 1.63 16.49 13.20
C LEU A 190 0.80 16.93 12.00
N MET A 191 0.37 15.98 11.16
CA MET A 191 -0.50 16.24 10.02
C MET A 191 -1.82 16.85 10.45
N ASN A 192 -2.51 16.27 11.44
CA ASN A 192 -3.75 16.80 11.99
C ASN A 192 -3.55 18.21 12.59
N LYS A 193 -2.42 18.47 13.26
CA LYS A 193 -2.14 19.81 13.82
C LYS A 193 -1.97 20.88 12.74
N LEU A 194 -1.40 20.53 11.60
CA LEU A 194 -1.19 21.45 10.47
C LEU A 194 -2.42 21.55 9.56
N MET A 195 -3.20 20.48 9.48
CA MET A 195 -4.38 20.34 8.63
C MET A 195 -5.54 19.66 9.39
N PRO A 196 -6.17 20.35 10.37
CA PRO A 196 -7.18 19.74 11.23
C PRO A 196 -8.47 19.36 10.50
N ASP A 197 -8.78 20.03 9.40
CA ASP A 197 -9.98 19.79 8.59
C ASP A 197 -9.75 18.74 7.49
N LEU A 198 -8.54 18.17 7.39
CA LEU A 198 -8.25 17.16 6.38
C LEU A 198 -8.89 15.83 6.80
N ILE A 199 -9.90 15.39 6.05
CA ILE A 199 -10.69 14.19 6.34
C ILE A 199 -9.79 12.96 6.51
N LEU A 200 -8.86 12.78 5.57
CA LEU A 200 -7.91 11.66 5.58
C LEU A 200 -7.04 11.64 6.85
N ALA A 201 -6.64 12.81 7.35
CA ALA A 201 -5.83 12.90 8.56
C ALA A 201 -6.63 12.48 9.79
N ASN A 202 -7.87 12.95 9.90
CA ASN A 202 -8.78 12.59 10.99
C ASN A 202 -9.14 11.10 10.98
N LEU A 203 -9.42 10.54 9.81
CA LEU A 203 -9.72 9.12 9.67
C LEU A 203 -8.53 8.24 10.09
N ARG A 204 -7.34 8.48 9.51
CA ARG A 204 -6.12 7.71 9.84
C ARG A 204 -5.79 7.82 11.32
N LEU A 205 -5.74 9.04 11.85
CA LEU A 205 -5.41 9.26 13.26
C LEU A 205 -6.43 8.59 14.18
N GLY A 206 -7.73 8.67 13.87
CA GLY A 206 -8.78 8.01 14.64
C GLY A 206 -8.65 6.49 14.67
N ILE A 207 -8.51 5.85 13.49
CA ILE A 207 -8.36 4.40 13.36
C ILE A 207 -7.10 3.91 14.10
N TYR A 208 -5.97 4.54 13.86
CA TYR A 208 -4.70 4.12 14.44
C TYR A 208 -4.63 4.35 15.95
N SER A 209 -5.20 5.44 16.47
CA SER A 209 -5.29 5.68 17.92
C SER A 209 -6.18 4.63 18.60
N ILE A 210 -7.36 4.32 18.06
CA ILE A 210 -8.28 3.34 18.69
C ILE A 210 -7.65 1.94 18.77
N GLY A 211 -6.99 1.47 17.70
CA GLY A 211 -6.31 0.18 17.77
C GLY A 211 -5.04 0.17 18.64
N ASN A 212 -4.53 1.35 19.02
CA ASN A 212 -3.50 1.51 20.05
C ASN A 212 -4.10 1.77 21.45
N GLN A 213 -5.41 1.56 21.62
CA GLN A 213 -6.16 1.75 22.86
C GLN A 213 -6.21 3.21 23.35
N GLU A 214 -6.00 4.16 22.45
CA GLU A 214 -6.15 5.61 22.69
C GLU A 214 -7.57 6.05 22.31
N LEU A 215 -8.45 6.15 23.31
CA LEU A 215 -9.89 6.40 23.11
C LEU A 215 -10.20 7.78 22.53
N GLU A 216 -9.30 8.74 22.65
CA GLU A 216 -9.38 10.04 21.98
C GLU A 216 -9.46 9.91 20.45
N GLY A 217 -9.05 8.77 19.89
CA GLY A 217 -9.23 8.43 18.47
C GLY A 217 -10.66 8.60 17.96
N LEU A 218 -11.66 8.35 18.82
CA LEU A 218 -13.07 8.58 18.48
C LEU A 218 -13.36 10.04 18.08
N VAL A 219 -12.71 11.02 18.73
CA VAL A 219 -12.94 12.44 18.42
C VAL A 219 -12.59 12.72 16.96
N TYR A 220 -11.47 12.17 16.49
CA TYR A 220 -11.04 12.35 15.11
C TYR A 220 -11.98 11.63 14.12
N LEU A 221 -12.48 10.43 14.46
CA LEU A 221 -13.47 9.76 13.60
C LEU A 221 -14.78 10.57 13.48
N HIS A 222 -15.26 11.16 14.57
CA HIS A 222 -16.45 12.03 14.54
C HIS A 222 -16.19 13.32 13.75
N GLN A 223 -14.99 13.92 13.86
CA GLN A 223 -14.61 15.07 13.04
C GLN A 223 -14.58 14.74 11.55
N ALA A 224 -14.10 13.55 11.18
CA ALA A 224 -14.16 13.08 9.79
C ALA A 224 -15.62 12.92 9.31
N ALA A 225 -16.49 12.33 10.16
CA ALA A 225 -17.90 12.12 9.84
C ALA A 225 -18.72 13.42 9.77
N GLU A 226 -18.33 14.48 10.50
CA GLU A 226 -18.97 15.79 10.41
C GLU A 226 -18.79 16.42 9.01
N ILE A 227 -17.65 16.15 8.36
CA ILE A 227 -17.31 16.68 7.04
C ILE A 227 -17.86 15.77 5.93
N ALA A 228 -17.68 14.46 6.04
CA ALA A 228 -18.03 13.47 5.01
C ALA A 228 -18.85 12.30 5.58
N LEU A 229 -20.07 12.59 6.03
CA LEU A 229 -20.99 11.59 6.58
C LEU A 229 -21.42 10.52 5.56
N ASP A 230 -21.24 10.77 4.26
CA ASP A 230 -21.62 9.86 3.18
C ASP A 230 -20.49 8.93 2.72
N ASP A 231 -19.34 8.94 3.42
CA ASP A 231 -18.22 8.04 3.16
C ASP A 231 -18.39 6.68 3.89
N PRO A 232 -18.35 5.54 3.17
CA PRO A 232 -18.55 4.23 3.76
C PRO A 232 -17.45 3.83 4.75
N THR A 233 -16.21 4.25 4.52
CA THR A 233 -15.03 3.90 5.32
C THR A 233 -15.09 4.59 6.68
N ILE A 234 -15.48 5.87 6.70
CA ILE A 234 -15.64 6.65 7.93
C ILE A 234 -16.73 6.03 8.80
N LEU A 235 -17.91 5.76 8.21
CA LEU A 235 -19.03 5.15 8.93
C LEU A 235 -18.71 3.73 9.43
N GLN A 236 -18.01 2.92 8.62
CA GLN A 236 -17.56 1.59 9.03
C GLN A 236 -16.56 1.68 10.19
N SER A 237 -15.64 2.65 10.15
CA SER A 237 -14.66 2.87 11.23
C SER A 237 -15.34 3.25 12.54
N LEU A 238 -16.35 4.13 12.51
CA LEU A 238 -17.16 4.46 13.68
C LEU A 238 -17.94 3.25 14.21
N TYR A 239 -18.58 2.49 13.32
CA TYR A 239 -19.26 1.25 13.67
C TYR A 239 -18.34 0.28 14.42
N LEU A 240 -17.15 0.00 13.86
CA LEU A 240 -16.17 -0.92 14.46
C LEU A 240 -15.57 -0.37 15.77
N ALA A 241 -15.31 0.94 15.84
CA ALA A 241 -14.80 1.58 17.05
C ALA A 241 -15.77 1.40 18.23
N TYR A 242 -17.07 1.58 18.02
CA TYR A 242 -18.07 1.37 19.07
C TYR A 242 -18.32 -0.12 19.37
N LEU A 243 -18.09 -1.01 18.40
CA LEU A 243 -18.12 -2.46 18.61
C LEU A 243 -16.98 -2.90 19.55
N ASP A 244 -15.75 -2.42 19.30
CA ASP A 244 -14.57 -2.67 20.15
C ASP A 244 -14.74 -2.13 21.59
N LEU A 245 -15.57 -1.11 21.78
CA LEU A 245 -15.89 -0.53 23.10
C LEU A 245 -17.06 -1.20 23.80
N GLU A 246 -17.57 -2.31 23.26
CA GLU A 246 -18.74 -3.03 23.78
C GLU A 246 -19.99 -2.14 23.88
N GLN A 247 -20.18 -1.22 22.92
CA GLN A 247 -21.32 -0.32 22.84
C GLN A 247 -22.20 -0.64 21.61
N PRO A 248 -22.90 -1.79 21.61
CA PRO A 248 -23.60 -2.32 20.44
C PRO A 248 -24.73 -1.41 19.94
N GLU A 249 -25.41 -0.70 20.83
CA GLU A 249 -26.48 0.23 20.46
C GLU A 249 -25.97 1.41 19.62
N ILE A 250 -24.79 1.94 19.97
CA ILE A 250 -24.16 3.04 19.22
C ILE A 250 -23.57 2.52 17.92
N ALA A 251 -22.95 1.33 17.93
CA ALA A 251 -22.48 0.69 16.70
C ALA A 251 -23.66 0.52 15.71
N GLN A 252 -24.79 -0.04 16.15
CA GLN A 252 -25.99 -0.19 15.31
C GLN A 252 -26.52 1.12 14.76
N HIS A 253 -26.43 2.21 15.53
CA HIS A 253 -26.80 3.53 15.03
C HIS A 253 -25.97 3.94 13.80
N TRP A 254 -24.64 3.77 13.87
CA TRP A 254 -23.76 4.05 12.73
C TRP A 254 -23.98 3.09 11.56
N GLN A 255 -24.24 1.82 11.85
CA GLN A 255 -24.61 0.83 10.82
C GLN A 255 -25.90 1.22 10.10
N GLN A 256 -26.90 1.71 10.83
CA GLN A 256 -28.17 2.17 10.25
C GLN A 256 -27.98 3.39 9.35
N ILE A 257 -27.21 4.39 9.80
CA ILE A 257 -26.86 5.55 8.96
C ILE A 257 -26.19 5.08 7.66
N GLY A 258 -25.22 4.16 7.76
CA GLY A 258 -24.58 3.58 6.59
C GLY A 258 -25.55 2.85 5.67
N GLY A 259 -26.49 2.08 6.24
CA GLY A 259 -27.55 1.39 5.48
C GLY A 259 -28.47 2.35 4.71
N ASP A 260 -28.80 3.49 5.31
CA ASP A 260 -29.62 4.52 4.69
C ASP A 260 -28.91 5.13 3.47
N TYR A 261 -27.61 5.45 3.58
CA TYR A 261 -26.81 5.88 2.43
C TYR A 261 -26.66 4.78 1.38
N ALA A 262 -26.36 3.55 1.80
CA ALA A 262 -26.21 2.40 0.93
C ALA A 262 -27.46 2.17 0.05
N SER A 263 -28.65 2.41 0.60
CA SER A 263 -29.92 2.25 -0.12
C SER A 263 -30.09 3.25 -1.28
N GLN A 264 -29.40 4.38 -1.23
CA GLN A 264 -29.48 5.47 -2.21
C GLN A 264 -28.40 5.39 -3.29
N ARG A 265 -27.37 4.54 -3.11
CA ARG A 265 -26.21 4.41 -4.00
C ARG A 265 -26.37 3.28 -5.02
N LEU A 266 -25.82 3.49 -6.22
CA LEU A 266 -25.75 2.45 -7.25
C LEU A 266 -24.62 1.44 -6.95
N ALA A 267 -23.46 1.93 -6.51
CA ALA A 267 -22.35 1.11 -6.07
C ALA A 267 -22.61 0.57 -4.66
N LYS A 268 -22.69 -0.75 -4.52
CA LYS A 268 -23.03 -1.41 -3.26
C LYS A 268 -21.84 -2.05 -2.55
N LEU A 269 -20.73 -2.26 -3.25
CA LEU A 269 -19.58 -3.01 -2.72
C LEU A 269 -18.99 -2.39 -1.43
N PRO A 270 -18.70 -1.08 -1.35
CA PRO A 270 -18.15 -0.47 -0.14
C PRO A 270 -19.13 -0.46 1.05
N TRP A 271 -20.41 -0.76 0.80
CA TRP A 271 -21.47 -0.69 1.80
C TRP A 271 -21.90 -2.06 2.32
N GLN A 272 -21.27 -3.15 1.89
CA GLN A 272 -21.69 -4.52 2.22
C GLN A 272 -21.68 -4.80 3.74
N TRP A 273 -20.80 -4.14 4.49
CA TRP A 273 -20.73 -4.26 5.95
C TRP A 273 -22.02 -3.82 6.67
N THR A 274 -22.84 -2.97 6.03
CA THR A 274 -24.11 -2.48 6.63
C THR A 274 -25.18 -3.56 6.76
N GLN A 275 -25.03 -4.67 6.03
CA GLN A 275 -26.02 -5.78 6.00
C GLN A 275 -25.69 -6.89 7.00
N LEU A 276 -24.57 -6.76 7.73
CA LEU A 276 -24.10 -7.78 8.66
C LEU A 276 -24.89 -7.76 9.95
N THR A 277 -25.01 -8.93 10.57
CA THR A 277 -25.47 -9.01 11.95
C THR A 277 -24.38 -8.46 12.87
N ILE A 278 -24.78 -7.86 13.99
CA ILE A 278 -23.83 -7.19 14.90
C ILE A 278 -22.83 -8.16 15.54
N ASP A 279 -23.19 -9.44 15.64
CA ASP A 279 -22.37 -10.54 16.16
C ASP A 279 -21.49 -11.20 15.10
N SER A 280 -21.50 -10.68 13.86
CA SER A 280 -20.63 -11.17 12.79
C SER A 280 -19.17 -11.01 13.23
N PRO A 281 -18.35 -12.09 13.20
CA PRO A 281 -16.92 -11.99 13.49
C PRO A 281 -16.16 -11.25 12.38
N TRP A 282 -16.80 -11.11 11.22
CA TRP A 282 -16.22 -10.53 10.02
C TRP A 282 -16.89 -9.20 9.69
N THR A 283 -16.10 -8.28 9.14
CA THR A 283 -16.57 -7.14 8.37
C THR A 283 -15.99 -7.26 6.95
N TYR A 284 -16.63 -6.62 5.98
CA TYR A 284 -16.22 -6.70 4.58
C TYR A 284 -15.61 -5.39 4.11
N ILE A 285 -14.41 -5.46 3.54
CA ILE A 285 -13.71 -4.31 2.97
C ILE A 285 -13.38 -4.61 1.50
N PRO A 286 -13.74 -3.74 0.55
CA PRO A 286 -13.33 -3.91 -0.85
C PRO A 286 -11.82 -3.97 -1.01
N LEU A 287 -11.34 -4.93 -1.80
CA LEU A 287 -9.96 -5.01 -2.26
C LEU A 287 -9.82 -4.23 -3.57
N ILE A 288 -9.08 -3.13 -3.54
CA ILE A 288 -8.80 -2.33 -4.74
C ILE A 288 -7.65 -2.99 -5.52
N SER A 289 -7.87 -3.30 -6.80
CA SER A 289 -6.80 -3.73 -7.71
C SER A 289 -5.90 -2.52 -8.00
N THR A 290 -4.59 -2.65 -7.79
CA THR A 290 -3.62 -1.56 -8.07
C THR A 290 -3.48 -1.26 -9.57
N THR A 291 -4.11 -2.09 -10.42
CA THR A 291 -3.97 -2.06 -11.89
C THR A 291 -5.23 -1.65 -12.65
N SER A 292 -6.36 -1.42 -11.98
CA SER A 292 -7.57 -0.94 -12.67
C SER A 292 -7.38 0.47 -13.23
N PRO A 293 -7.72 0.74 -14.50
CA PRO A 293 -7.77 2.10 -15.02
C PRO A 293 -8.79 2.91 -14.21
N LEU A 294 -8.40 4.14 -13.87
CA LEU A 294 -9.23 5.09 -13.15
C LEU A 294 -10.46 5.46 -13.98
N GLU A 295 -11.66 5.14 -13.48
CA GLU A 295 -13.02 5.70 -13.70
C GLU A 295 -13.47 6.25 -15.07
N ASN A 296 -12.66 6.26 -16.12
CA ASN A 296 -12.94 6.87 -17.42
C ASN A 296 -12.55 5.98 -18.62
N SER A 297 -12.11 4.73 -18.41
CA SER A 297 -12.04 3.78 -19.52
C SER A 297 -13.43 3.21 -19.78
N SER A 298 -14.04 3.59 -20.90
CA SER A 298 -15.27 2.97 -21.44
C SER A 298 -15.11 1.47 -21.77
N ASP A 299 -13.91 0.92 -21.57
CA ASP A 299 -13.63 -0.50 -21.64
C ASP A 299 -13.95 -1.17 -20.30
N ALA A 300 -15.23 -1.45 -20.08
CA ALA A 300 -15.71 -2.44 -19.11
C ALA A 300 -15.33 -3.89 -19.49
N SER A 301 -14.21 -4.06 -20.20
CA SER A 301 -13.71 -5.31 -20.77
C SER A 301 -12.49 -5.86 -20.04
N SER A 302 -11.84 -5.09 -19.15
CA SER A 302 -10.92 -5.64 -18.16
C SER A 302 -11.74 -6.30 -17.04
N GLY A 303 -11.93 -7.61 -17.16
CA GLY A 303 -12.73 -8.44 -16.24
C GLY A 303 -12.16 -8.61 -14.82
N ASP A 304 -11.59 -7.56 -14.23
CA ASP A 304 -11.19 -7.54 -12.82
C ASP A 304 -12.47 -7.59 -11.97
N ARG A 305 -12.77 -8.77 -11.44
CA ARG A 305 -13.87 -8.98 -10.49
C ARG A 305 -13.54 -8.20 -9.21
N GLU A 306 -14.37 -7.23 -8.83
CA GLU A 306 -14.24 -6.56 -7.54
C GLU A 306 -14.50 -7.58 -6.41
N ILE A 307 -13.55 -7.72 -5.49
CA ILE A 307 -13.59 -8.68 -4.38
C ILE A 307 -13.67 -7.91 -3.07
N SER A 308 -14.53 -8.34 -2.15
CA SER A 308 -14.55 -7.83 -0.76
C SER A 308 -13.95 -8.85 0.19
N LEU A 309 -12.92 -8.46 0.93
CA LEU A 309 -12.24 -9.29 1.90
C LEU A 309 -13.06 -9.39 3.18
N ALA A 310 -13.22 -10.60 3.71
CA ALA A 310 -13.67 -10.82 5.08
C ALA A 310 -12.49 -10.59 6.02
N VAL A 311 -12.53 -9.51 6.80
CA VAL A 311 -11.52 -9.21 7.82
C VAL A 311 -12.17 -9.16 9.19
N ALA A 312 -11.38 -9.26 10.26
CA ALA A 312 -11.91 -9.21 11.62
C ALA A 312 -12.72 -7.93 11.83
N ALA A 313 -13.92 -8.05 12.41
CA ALA A 313 -14.79 -6.93 12.73
C ALA A 313 -14.30 -6.16 13.96
N SER A 314 -13.06 -5.67 13.91
CA SER A 314 -12.41 -4.95 15.01
C SER A 314 -11.30 -4.03 14.50
N LEU A 315 -11.16 -2.84 15.08
CA LEU A 315 -10.00 -1.97 14.86
C LEU A 315 -8.80 -2.42 15.69
N GLN A 316 -8.91 -3.45 16.52
CA GLN A 316 -7.75 -4.08 17.15
C GLN A 316 -6.96 -4.96 16.17
N SER A 317 -7.57 -5.39 15.05
CA SER A 317 -6.86 -6.09 13.97
C SER A 317 -5.99 -5.09 13.18
N PRO A 318 -4.67 -5.29 13.10
CA PRO A 318 -3.78 -4.49 12.26
C PRO A 318 -4.19 -4.50 10.79
N THR A 319 -4.68 -5.66 10.29
CA THR A 319 -5.15 -5.80 8.92
C THR A 319 -6.35 -4.91 8.66
N THR A 320 -7.39 -5.00 9.50
CA THR A 320 -8.61 -4.18 9.35
C THR A 320 -8.28 -2.70 9.41
N ARG A 321 -7.41 -2.27 10.33
CA ARG A 321 -6.94 -0.88 10.41
C ARG A 321 -6.22 -0.43 9.15
N CYS A 322 -5.25 -1.21 8.68
CA CYS A 322 -4.49 -0.88 7.48
C CYS A 322 -5.43 -0.70 6.29
N LEU A 323 -6.36 -1.63 6.06
CA LEU A 323 -7.26 -1.55 4.91
C LEU A 323 -8.23 -0.37 5.00
N LEU A 324 -8.72 0.00 6.19
CA LEU A 324 -9.60 1.17 6.36
C LEU A 324 -8.85 2.50 6.30
N ALA A 325 -7.70 2.60 6.98
CA ALA A 325 -6.94 3.86 7.10
C ALA A 325 -6.14 4.16 5.83
N GLU A 326 -5.59 3.12 5.22
CA GLU A 326 -4.72 3.22 4.05
C GLU A 326 -5.40 2.81 2.76
N GLY A 327 -6.60 2.23 2.78
CA GLY A 327 -7.35 1.89 1.55
C GLY A 327 -6.66 0.93 0.58
N ASP A 328 -5.52 0.36 0.95
CA ASP A 328 -4.72 -0.60 0.19
C ASP A 328 -3.76 -1.32 1.16
N TRP A 329 -3.05 -2.30 0.64
CA TRP A 329 -2.01 -3.03 1.35
C TRP A 329 -0.67 -2.29 1.31
N PHE A 330 0.00 -2.18 2.46
CA PHE A 330 1.24 -1.41 2.58
C PHE A 330 2.37 -1.94 1.68
N GLU A 331 2.42 -3.25 1.47
CA GLU A 331 3.46 -3.91 0.69
C GLU A 331 3.35 -3.59 -0.81
N ARG A 332 4.46 -3.19 -1.43
CA ARG A 332 4.45 -2.72 -2.82
C ARG A 332 4.66 -3.84 -3.83
N GLU A 333 5.24 -4.97 -3.41
CA GLU A 333 5.45 -6.14 -4.26
C GLU A 333 4.14 -6.78 -4.74
N ILE A 334 3.01 -6.44 -4.10
CA ILE A 334 1.68 -6.81 -4.58
C ILE A 334 1.39 -6.25 -5.98
N GLU A 335 1.98 -5.11 -6.35
CA GLU A 335 1.86 -4.54 -7.70
C GLU A 335 2.49 -5.49 -8.73
N PHE A 336 3.73 -5.95 -8.47
CA PHE A 336 4.39 -6.96 -9.32
C PHE A 336 3.59 -8.27 -9.37
N TRP A 337 3.14 -8.77 -8.21
CA TRP A 337 2.32 -9.97 -8.13
C TRP A 337 1.07 -9.88 -9.02
N GLN A 338 0.32 -8.79 -8.94
CA GLN A 338 -0.87 -8.55 -9.75
C GLN A 338 -0.57 -8.39 -11.24
N GLN A 339 0.56 -7.78 -11.60
CA GLN A 339 0.96 -7.56 -13.00
C GLN A 339 1.51 -8.81 -13.68
N TYR A 340 2.24 -9.63 -12.93
CA TYR A 340 2.82 -10.88 -13.42
C TYR A 340 1.73 -11.92 -13.74
N LEU A 341 0.69 -11.97 -12.91
CA LEU A 341 -0.41 -12.93 -13.06
C LEU A 341 -1.26 -12.63 -14.30
N GLN A 342 -1.53 -13.68 -15.07
CA GLN A 342 -2.34 -13.66 -16.27
C GLN A 342 -3.48 -14.69 -16.19
N PRO A 343 -4.56 -14.52 -16.97
CA PRO A 343 -5.64 -15.51 -17.01
C PRO A 343 -5.14 -16.92 -17.33
N GLY A 344 -5.58 -17.91 -16.54
CA GLY A 344 -5.20 -19.32 -16.68
C GLY A 344 -3.91 -19.74 -15.97
N MET A 345 -3.23 -18.84 -15.26
CA MET A 345 -2.05 -19.18 -14.46
C MET A 345 -2.41 -19.85 -13.12
N ASN A 346 -1.48 -20.62 -12.60
CA ASN A 346 -1.53 -21.19 -11.26
C ASN A 346 -0.55 -20.47 -10.34
N ALA A 347 -1.02 -20.09 -9.15
CA ALA A 347 -0.24 -19.37 -8.15
C ALA A 347 -0.36 -20.04 -6.78
N ILE A 348 0.74 -20.10 -6.02
CA ILE A 348 0.72 -20.56 -4.63
C ILE A 348 1.02 -19.37 -3.71
N ASP A 349 0.20 -19.17 -2.68
CA ASP A 349 0.39 -18.20 -1.61
C ASP A 349 0.64 -18.95 -0.29
N ILE A 350 1.91 -19.05 0.11
CA ILE A 350 2.34 -19.72 1.34
C ILE A 350 2.40 -18.69 2.48
N GLY A 351 1.67 -18.98 3.56
CA GLY A 351 1.38 -17.99 4.60
C GLY A 351 0.38 -16.97 4.06
N ALA A 352 -0.75 -17.46 3.54
CA ALA A 352 -1.76 -16.63 2.90
C ALA A 352 -2.44 -15.65 3.89
N ASN A 353 -2.42 -15.95 5.19
CA ASN A 353 -3.10 -15.19 6.23
C ASN A 353 -4.57 -14.94 5.83
N ILE A 354 -5.08 -13.71 5.92
CA ILE A 354 -6.43 -13.32 5.49
C ILE A 354 -6.59 -13.19 3.96
N GLY A 355 -5.54 -13.46 3.17
CA GLY A 355 -5.65 -13.64 1.73
C GLY A 355 -5.47 -12.41 0.86
N ILE A 356 -4.76 -11.35 1.29
CA ILE A 356 -4.50 -10.17 0.46
C ILE A 356 -3.90 -10.54 -0.92
N TYR A 357 -2.84 -11.36 -0.93
CA TYR A 357 -2.21 -11.82 -2.18
C TYR A 357 -3.07 -12.87 -2.89
N THR A 358 -3.65 -13.81 -2.12
CA THR A 358 -4.56 -14.82 -2.64
C THR A 358 -5.71 -14.23 -3.46
N PHE A 359 -6.43 -13.25 -2.92
CA PHE A 359 -7.62 -12.70 -3.56
C PHE A 359 -7.29 -11.66 -4.63
N SER A 360 -6.19 -10.92 -4.49
CA SER A 360 -5.68 -10.11 -5.60
C SER A 360 -5.19 -10.97 -6.77
N ALA A 361 -4.71 -12.20 -6.53
CA ALA A 361 -4.42 -13.15 -7.59
C ALA A 361 -5.69 -13.75 -8.20
N ALA A 362 -6.70 -14.04 -7.39
CA ALA A 362 -7.92 -14.73 -7.81
C ALA A 362 -8.67 -13.96 -8.92
N SER A 363 -8.70 -12.62 -8.85
CA SER A 363 -9.27 -11.80 -9.91
C SER A 363 -8.46 -11.86 -11.20
N ARG A 364 -7.13 -11.92 -11.11
CA ARG A 364 -6.20 -11.84 -12.24
C ARG A 364 -6.04 -13.15 -13.01
N VAL A 365 -5.94 -14.28 -12.30
CA VAL A 365 -5.84 -15.60 -12.94
C VAL A 365 -7.16 -16.04 -13.57
N GLY A 366 -8.27 -15.42 -13.15
CA GLY A 366 -9.61 -15.68 -13.67
C GLY A 366 -10.08 -17.12 -13.45
N VAL A 367 -11.23 -17.45 -14.06
CA VAL A 367 -11.91 -18.75 -13.85
C VAL A 367 -11.15 -19.97 -14.38
N ASN A 368 -10.16 -19.75 -15.25
CA ASN A 368 -9.35 -20.82 -15.84
C ASN A 368 -8.03 -21.05 -15.10
N GLY A 369 -7.64 -20.15 -14.19
CA GLY A 369 -6.47 -20.30 -13.33
C GLY A 369 -6.87 -20.82 -11.96
N THR A 370 -5.89 -21.10 -11.10
CA THR A 370 -6.14 -21.50 -9.71
C THR A 370 -5.13 -20.86 -8.76
N VAL A 371 -5.63 -20.30 -7.66
CA VAL A 371 -4.79 -19.83 -6.55
C VAL A 371 -4.89 -20.84 -5.41
N TYR A 372 -3.74 -21.35 -4.98
CA TYR A 372 -3.62 -22.27 -3.86
C TYR A 372 -3.14 -21.48 -2.64
N ALA A 373 -4.06 -21.21 -1.72
CA ALA A 373 -3.79 -20.51 -0.48
C ALA A 373 -3.43 -21.52 0.61
N ILE A 374 -2.21 -21.44 1.14
CA ILE A 374 -1.73 -22.34 2.18
C ILE A 374 -1.54 -21.53 3.46
N GLU A 375 -2.37 -21.81 4.45
CA GLU A 375 -2.41 -21.06 5.71
C GLU A 375 -2.60 -22.01 6.89
N PRO A 376 -1.65 -22.10 7.82
CA PRO A 376 -1.75 -23.01 8.97
C PRO A 376 -2.80 -22.63 10.01
N PHE A 377 -3.08 -21.33 10.24
CA PHE A 377 -3.90 -20.87 11.37
C PHE A 377 -5.40 -20.91 11.05
N SER A 378 -6.19 -21.55 11.94
CA SER A 378 -7.63 -21.74 11.76
C SER A 378 -8.41 -20.44 11.53
N THR A 379 -8.16 -19.41 12.33
CA THR A 379 -8.85 -18.12 12.25
C THR A 379 -8.62 -17.41 10.92
N ALA A 380 -7.40 -17.48 10.38
CA ALA A 380 -7.07 -16.95 9.06
C ALA A 380 -7.73 -17.79 7.94
N VAL A 381 -7.73 -19.12 8.07
CA VAL A 381 -8.44 -20.03 7.16
C VAL A 381 -9.95 -19.75 7.12
N ASP A 382 -10.57 -19.47 8.26
CA ASP A 382 -11.99 -19.12 8.33
C ASP A 382 -12.29 -17.80 7.61
N SER A 383 -11.40 -16.80 7.72
CA SER A 383 -11.48 -15.54 6.95
C SER A 383 -11.32 -15.78 5.44
N LEU A 384 -10.38 -16.64 5.02
CA LEU A 384 -10.22 -17.04 3.62
C LEU A 384 -11.51 -17.69 3.08
N HIS A 385 -12.10 -18.61 3.84
CA HIS A 385 -13.36 -19.27 3.47
C HIS A 385 -14.53 -18.28 3.42
N ALA A 386 -14.66 -17.39 4.41
CA ALA A 386 -15.69 -16.37 4.43
C ALA A 386 -15.58 -15.45 3.20
N THR A 387 -14.36 -15.07 2.81
CA THR A 387 -14.11 -14.29 1.60
C THR A 387 -14.51 -15.06 0.33
N CYS A 388 -14.13 -16.33 0.21
CA CYS A 388 -14.52 -17.16 -0.94
C CYS A 388 -16.04 -17.30 -1.05
N GLN A 389 -16.72 -17.54 0.07
CA GLN A 389 -18.18 -17.68 0.12
C GLN A 389 -18.89 -16.38 -0.26
N HIS A 390 -18.46 -15.26 0.33
CA HIS A 390 -19.04 -13.93 0.08
C HIS A 390 -18.91 -13.51 -1.38
N ASN A 391 -17.75 -13.78 -1.99
CA ASN A 391 -17.47 -13.39 -3.37
C ASN A 391 -17.79 -14.48 -4.40
N GLN A 392 -18.22 -15.67 -3.98
CA GLN A 392 -18.46 -16.82 -4.85
C GLN A 392 -17.25 -17.13 -5.75
N LEU A 393 -16.07 -17.29 -5.12
CA LEU A 393 -14.82 -17.62 -5.79
C LEU A 393 -14.65 -19.13 -5.84
N GLU A 394 -14.58 -19.69 -7.04
CA GLU A 394 -14.37 -21.13 -7.28
C GLU A 394 -12.91 -21.47 -7.65
N ASN A 395 -12.14 -20.46 -8.05
CA ASN A 395 -10.75 -20.58 -8.49
C ASN A 395 -9.72 -20.42 -7.35
N VAL A 396 -10.17 -20.41 -6.09
CA VAL A 396 -9.31 -20.36 -4.90
C VAL A 396 -9.46 -21.67 -4.13
N ARG A 397 -8.34 -22.34 -3.84
CA ARG A 397 -8.28 -23.57 -3.05
C ARG A 397 -7.49 -23.31 -1.78
N ILE A 398 -8.13 -23.49 -0.62
CA ILE A 398 -7.57 -23.19 0.69
C ILE A 398 -7.11 -24.48 1.37
N PHE A 399 -5.90 -24.48 1.92
CA PHE A 399 -5.29 -25.62 2.59
C PHE A 399 -4.80 -25.22 3.98
N ARG A 400 -5.37 -25.86 5.00
CA ARG A 400 -4.94 -25.70 6.39
C ARG A 400 -3.73 -26.58 6.69
N ASN A 401 -2.58 -26.15 6.19
CA ASN A 401 -1.30 -26.88 6.28
C ASN A 401 -0.14 -25.91 6.45
N ALA A 402 0.98 -26.41 6.98
CA ALA A 402 2.27 -25.73 6.91
C ALA A 402 3.16 -26.38 5.86
N ILE A 403 3.98 -25.58 5.19
CA ILE A 403 5.02 -26.08 4.28
C ILE A 403 6.37 -26.01 4.98
N SER A 404 7.16 -27.09 4.91
CA SER A 404 8.51 -27.19 5.49
C SER A 404 9.42 -28.08 4.64
N ASP A 405 10.62 -28.33 5.14
CA ASP A 405 11.61 -29.30 4.66
C ASP A 405 11.23 -30.78 4.86
N ARG A 406 10.13 -31.09 5.58
CA ARG A 406 9.68 -32.48 5.84
C ARG A 406 8.18 -32.58 6.09
N ASP A 407 7.66 -33.78 5.85
CA ASP A 407 6.30 -34.17 6.24
C ASP A 407 6.22 -34.51 7.73
N GLY A 408 5.10 -34.17 8.39
CA GLY A 408 4.89 -34.44 9.80
C GLY A 408 3.79 -33.59 10.42
N ASN A 409 3.90 -33.31 11.72
CA ASN A 409 2.98 -32.41 12.43
C ASN A 409 3.77 -31.22 13.00
N ALA A 410 3.13 -30.05 12.98
CA ALA A 410 3.63 -28.84 13.63
C ALA A 410 2.66 -28.37 14.72
N ARG A 411 3.19 -27.66 15.72
CA ARG A 411 2.41 -27.03 16.79
C ARG A 411 2.39 -25.53 16.59
N LEU A 412 1.20 -24.98 16.52
CA LEU A 412 0.93 -23.56 16.34
C LEU A 412 0.55 -22.95 17.68
N VAL A 413 1.09 -21.79 18.00
CA VAL A 413 0.66 -20.97 19.13
C VAL A 413 -0.30 -19.91 18.62
N LEU A 414 -1.51 -19.91 19.18
CA LEU A 414 -2.52 -18.90 18.87
C LEU A 414 -2.39 -17.69 19.80
N GLN A 415 -2.71 -16.52 19.26
CA GLN A 415 -2.85 -15.25 19.95
C GLN A 415 -4.27 -14.69 19.69
N PRO A 416 -4.76 -13.74 20.51
CA PRO A 416 -6.07 -13.14 20.31
C PRO A 416 -6.29 -12.53 18.92
N ASN A 417 -5.22 -11.99 18.31
CA ASN A 417 -5.22 -11.52 16.93
C ASN A 417 -4.41 -12.49 16.05
N CYS A 418 -4.99 -12.93 14.93
CA CYS A 418 -4.43 -13.99 14.10
C CYS A 418 -3.07 -13.62 13.48
N GLU A 419 -2.83 -12.32 13.26
CA GLU A 419 -1.59 -11.81 12.68
C GLU A 419 -0.37 -11.97 13.60
N PHE A 420 -0.57 -12.26 14.89
CA PHE A 420 0.50 -12.51 15.87
C PHE A 420 0.71 -13.99 16.17
N ASN A 421 -0.01 -14.89 15.50
CA ASN A 421 0.19 -16.32 15.67
C ASN A 421 1.59 -16.73 15.16
N TYR A 422 2.18 -17.75 15.77
CA TYR A 422 3.50 -18.25 15.38
C TYR A 422 3.65 -19.76 15.58
N ILE A 423 4.65 -20.35 14.93
CA ILE A 423 4.96 -21.79 15.06
C ILE A 423 5.87 -22.00 16.28
N ALA A 424 5.50 -22.93 17.17
CA ALA A 424 6.34 -23.27 18.31
C ALA A 424 7.61 -24.02 17.86
N THR A 425 8.77 -23.37 17.99
CA THR A 425 10.08 -23.95 17.63
C THR A 425 10.75 -24.74 18.77
N THR A 426 10.38 -24.47 20.04
CA THR A 426 10.87 -25.18 21.22
C THR A 426 9.75 -25.43 22.24
N ALA A 427 9.85 -26.53 23.00
CA ALA A 427 8.89 -26.86 24.07
C ALA A 427 8.89 -25.84 25.24
N GLU A 428 9.87 -24.95 25.29
CA GLU A 428 10.09 -23.97 26.35
C GLU A 428 9.18 -22.73 26.24
N ASN A 429 8.48 -22.53 25.11
CA ASN A 429 7.60 -21.37 24.88
C ASN A 429 6.13 -21.62 25.27
N LEU A 430 5.80 -22.79 25.83
CA LEU A 430 4.43 -23.18 26.13
C LEU A 430 4.15 -22.96 27.63
N THR A 431 3.45 -21.88 27.96
CA THR A 431 2.83 -21.74 29.28
C THR A 431 1.55 -22.60 29.33
N PRO A 432 1.06 -22.99 30.52
CA PRO A 432 -0.14 -23.83 30.64
C PRO A 432 -1.42 -23.24 30.01
N ASP A 433 -1.45 -21.92 29.83
CA ASP A 433 -2.58 -21.16 29.30
C ASP A 433 -2.40 -20.80 27.81
N THR A 434 -1.42 -21.39 27.11
CA THR A 434 -1.21 -21.14 25.68
C THR A 434 -2.15 -22.01 24.84
N ASP A 435 -2.98 -21.40 24.01
CA ASP A 435 -3.80 -22.12 23.02
C ASP A 435 -2.92 -22.68 21.91
N ILE A 436 -2.93 -24.01 21.74
CA ILE A 436 -2.09 -24.73 20.79
C ILE A 436 -2.97 -25.46 19.78
N GLU A 437 -2.66 -25.32 18.49
CA GLU A 437 -3.23 -26.16 17.43
C GLU A 437 -2.15 -27.10 16.87
N GLU A 438 -2.50 -28.39 16.72
CA GLU A 438 -1.70 -29.33 15.94
C GLU A 438 -2.19 -29.34 14.49
N ILE A 439 -1.26 -29.21 13.56
CA ILE A 439 -1.54 -29.22 12.12
C ILE A 439 -0.61 -30.16 11.37
N GLU A 440 -1.08 -30.62 10.21
CA GLU A 440 -0.26 -31.36 9.26
C GLU A 440 0.71 -30.39 8.56
N CYS A 441 1.99 -30.76 8.58
CA CYS A 441 3.07 -30.12 7.85
C CYS A 441 3.49 -31.04 6.71
N MET A 442 3.77 -30.48 5.53
CA MET A 442 4.27 -31.24 4.37
C MET A 442 5.33 -30.47 3.59
N THR A 443 6.09 -31.17 2.78
CA THR A 443 6.99 -30.54 1.82
C THR A 443 6.20 -29.91 0.67
N LEU A 444 6.77 -28.89 0.01
CA LEU A 444 6.16 -28.30 -1.17
C LEU A 444 5.99 -29.36 -2.27
N ASP A 445 6.97 -30.23 -2.45
CA ASP A 445 6.91 -31.35 -3.39
C ASP A 445 5.76 -32.33 -3.08
N THR A 446 5.57 -32.70 -1.81
CA THR A 446 4.43 -33.53 -1.37
C THR A 446 3.10 -32.84 -1.66
N PHE A 447 3.01 -31.53 -1.43
CA PHE A 447 1.82 -30.74 -1.72
C PHE A 447 1.47 -30.74 -3.21
N ILE A 448 2.44 -30.44 -4.08
CA ILE A 448 2.27 -30.46 -5.54
C ILE A 448 1.77 -31.84 -6.02
N ASP A 449 2.41 -32.92 -5.56
CA ASP A 449 2.06 -34.29 -5.95
C ASP A 449 0.64 -34.68 -5.48
N ARG A 450 0.27 -34.31 -4.25
CA ARG A 450 -1.03 -34.64 -3.66
C ARG A 450 -2.18 -33.94 -4.36
N ILE A 451 -1.98 -32.70 -4.79
CA ILE A 451 -3.01 -31.89 -5.46
C ILE A 451 -3.04 -32.14 -6.97
N GLY A 452 -1.94 -32.63 -7.54
CA GLY A 452 -1.81 -32.89 -8.97
C GLY A 452 -1.65 -31.60 -9.77
N ILE A 453 -0.82 -30.68 -9.28
CA ILE A 453 -0.50 -29.42 -9.98
C ILE A 453 0.46 -29.73 -11.12
N ASP A 454 0.05 -29.45 -12.35
CA ASP A 454 0.80 -29.74 -13.58
C ASP A 454 1.48 -28.51 -14.19
N ARG A 455 1.21 -27.33 -13.63
CA ARG A 455 1.77 -26.05 -14.03
C ARG A 455 1.75 -25.09 -12.84
N LEU A 456 2.82 -24.31 -12.66
CA LEU A 456 2.97 -23.36 -11.57
C LEU A 456 3.83 -22.18 -12.03
N GLU A 457 3.26 -20.97 -12.04
CA GLU A 457 3.94 -19.78 -12.54
C GLU A 457 4.66 -18.97 -11.46
N ILE A 458 4.05 -18.89 -10.28
CA ILE A 458 4.54 -18.04 -9.21
C ILE A 458 4.20 -18.61 -7.84
N ILE A 459 5.15 -18.46 -6.92
CA ILE A 459 5.00 -18.76 -5.50
C ILE A 459 5.28 -17.49 -4.72
N LYS A 460 4.42 -17.15 -3.78
CA LYS A 460 4.73 -16.18 -2.73
C LYS A 460 4.95 -16.92 -1.42
N ILE A 461 6.01 -16.57 -0.70
CA ILE A 461 6.39 -17.14 0.58
C ILE A 461 6.42 -15.99 1.60
N SER A 462 5.50 -16.02 2.56
CA SER A 462 5.51 -15.08 3.69
C SER A 462 5.25 -15.81 4.98
N THR A 463 6.30 -16.45 5.49
CA THR A 463 6.27 -17.26 6.71
C THR A 463 7.37 -16.82 7.65
N ALA A 464 7.08 -16.74 8.95
CA ALA A 464 8.03 -16.29 9.96
C ALA A 464 9.24 -17.24 10.10
N GLY A 465 10.28 -17.02 9.29
CA GLY A 465 11.61 -17.63 9.46
C GLY A 465 11.80 -19.04 8.87
N SER A 466 10.96 -19.49 7.93
CA SER A 466 11.05 -20.83 7.33
C SER A 466 11.32 -20.86 5.82
N ASN A 467 11.73 -19.75 5.20
CA ASN A 467 11.88 -19.68 3.74
C ASN A 467 12.83 -20.75 3.19
N LEU A 468 14.03 -20.90 3.77
CA LEU A 468 14.98 -21.93 3.34
C LEU A 468 14.40 -23.34 3.46
N ALA A 469 13.71 -23.65 4.56
CA ALA A 469 13.12 -24.97 4.77
C ALA A 469 12.03 -25.26 3.73
N ILE A 470 11.18 -24.28 3.41
CA ILE A 470 10.16 -24.38 2.35
C ILE A 470 10.82 -24.63 0.99
N LEU A 471 11.88 -23.88 0.67
CA LEU A 471 12.61 -24.03 -0.59
C LEU A 471 13.33 -25.39 -0.70
N GLN A 472 13.86 -25.91 0.41
CA GLN A 472 14.46 -27.25 0.50
C GLN A 472 13.41 -28.35 0.32
N GLY A 473 12.21 -28.19 0.88
CA GLY A 473 11.08 -29.08 0.64
C GLY A 473 10.48 -29.00 -0.77
N GLY A 474 10.95 -28.07 -1.61
CA GLY A 474 10.45 -27.84 -2.96
C GLY A 474 11.44 -28.14 -4.07
N GLU A 475 12.49 -28.91 -3.83
CA GLU A 475 13.59 -29.07 -4.79
C GLU A 475 13.14 -29.56 -6.17
N ARG A 476 12.24 -30.56 -6.25
CA ARG A 476 11.72 -31.00 -7.56
C ARG A 476 10.79 -29.96 -8.15
N THR A 477 10.01 -29.26 -7.33
CA THR A 477 9.12 -28.17 -7.79
C THR A 477 9.93 -27.06 -8.46
N LEU A 478 11.01 -26.61 -7.83
CA LEU A 478 11.93 -25.60 -8.38
C LEU A 478 12.58 -26.09 -9.68
N THR A 479 12.99 -27.37 -9.73
CA THR A 479 13.65 -27.94 -10.91
C THR A 479 12.69 -28.15 -12.09
N ASN A 480 11.47 -28.61 -11.83
CA ASN A 480 10.53 -29.02 -12.87
C ASN A 480 9.68 -27.86 -13.40
N PHE A 481 9.28 -26.93 -12.53
CA PHE A 481 8.41 -25.80 -12.90
C PHE A 481 9.19 -24.50 -13.06
N ALA A 482 10.31 -24.33 -12.35
CA ALA A 482 11.05 -23.07 -12.28
C ALA A 482 10.12 -21.87 -12.06
N PRO A 483 9.29 -21.83 -10.99
CA PRO A 483 8.35 -20.74 -10.78
C PRO A 483 9.10 -19.46 -10.39
N THR A 484 8.51 -18.29 -10.69
CA THR A 484 8.94 -17.03 -10.08
C THR A 484 8.60 -17.07 -8.59
N ILE A 485 9.45 -16.51 -7.72
CA ILE A 485 9.27 -16.57 -6.26
C ILE A 485 9.32 -15.17 -5.66
N ILE A 486 8.31 -14.79 -4.89
CA ILE A 486 8.36 -13.61 -4.03
C ILE A 486 8.53 -14.09 -2.60
N TYR A 487 9.55 -13.63 -1.88
CA TYR A 487 9.74 -14.01 -0.48
C TYR A 487 10.18 -12.81 0.37
N ASN A 488 9.82 -12.85 1.65
CA ASN A 488 10.18 -11.82 2.62
C ASN A 488 11.16 -12.33 3.69
N SER A 489 11.94 -11.41 4.22
CA SER A 489 12.70 -11.57 5.44
C SER A 489 11.89 -11.02 6.61
N TYR A 490 11.84 -11.77 7.71
CA TYR A 490 11.24 -11.33 8.96
C TYR A 490 12.25 -10.67 9.90
N THR A 491 13.50 -10.49 9.44
CA THR A 491 14.53 -9.80 10.21
C THR A 491 14.65 -8.36 9.74
N THR A 492 15.00 -7.46 10.65
CA THR A 492 15.32 -6.06 10.32
C THR A 492 16.70 -5.89 9.68
N ALA A 493 17.39 -7.01 9.37
CA ALA A 493 18.80 -7.03 8.97
C ALA A 493 19.01 -7.19 7.44
N GLY A 494 17.93 -7.08 6.65
CA GLY A 494 17.97 -7.28 5.20
C GLY A 494 17.31 -8.58 4.77
N ILE A 495 17.62 -9.05 3.56
CA ILE A 495 16.96 -10.22 2.96
C ILE A 495 17.36 -11.49 3.71
N ASP A 496 16.56 -12.54 3.54
CA ASP A 496 16.95 -13.88 3.99
C ASP A 496 18.10 -14.40 3.11
N LEU A 497 19.33 -14.24 3.62
CA LEU A 497 20.57 -14.58 2.89
C LEU A 497 20.69 -16.07 2.59
N ASP A 498 20.20 -16.93 3.49
CA ASP A 498 20.29 -18.37 3.28
C ASP A 498 19.35 -18.80 2.14
N ALA A 499 18.12 -18.28 2.12
CA ALA A 499 17.20 -18.48 1.00
C ALA A 499 17.75 -17.89 -0.30
N ALA A 500 18.36 -16.71 -0.24
CA ALA A 500 18.97 -16.05 -1.39
C ALA A 500 20.09 -16.91 -2.01
N GLN A 501 21.03 -17.38 -1.20
CA GLN A 501 22.13 -18.23 -1.67
C GLN A 501 21.60 -19.54 -2.27
N TYR A 502 20.62 -20.16 -1.60
CA TYR A 502 20.00 -21.39 -2.08
C TYR A 502 19.35 -21.26 -3.47
N LEU A 503 18.74 -20.11 -3.76
CA LEU A 503 18.15 -19.78 -5.06
C LEU A 503 19.21 -19.45 -6.12
N LEU A 504 20.24 -18.66 -5.75
CA LEU A 504 21.36 -18.34 -6.65
C LEU A 504 22.09 -19.62 -7.11
N ASP A 505 22.26 -20.60 -6.22
CA ASP A 505 22.86 -21.90 -6.52
C ASP A 505 22.00 -22.76 -7.48
N ARG A 506 20.75 -22.36 -7.75
CA ARG A 506 19.77 -23.03 -8.61
C ARG A 506 19.37 -22.20 -9.82
N ASP A 507 20.30 -21.37 -10.29
CA ASP A 507 20.13 -20.54 -11.49
C ASP A 507 18.97 -19.54 -11.41
N TYR A 508 18.65 -19.03 -10.22
CA TYR A 508 17.79 -17.86 -10.09
C TYR A 508 18.59 -16.55 -10.12
N GLU A 509 17.95 -15.47 -10.55
CA GLU A 509 18.39 -14.09 -10.37
C GLU A 509 17.46 -13.40 -9.36
N LEU A 510 18.03 -12.56 -8.51
CA LEU A 510 17.30 -11.87 -7.45
C LEU A 510 17.12 -10.41 -7.78
N PHE A 511 15.92 -9.90 -7.50
CA PHE A 511 15.53 -8.53 -7.77
C PHE A 511 14.81 -7.92 -6.57
N ARG A 512 14.93 -6.60 -6.38
CA ARG A 512 13.96 -5.81 -5.62
C ARG A 512 12.95 -5.18 -6.57
N TYR A 513 11.72 -5.02 -6.09
CA TYR A 513 10.72 -4.25 -6.80
C TYR A 513 10.91 -2.75 -6.54
N GLN A 514 10.91 -1.95 -7.60
CA GLN A 514 10.86 -0.50 -7.50
C GLN A 514 9.43 -0.02 -7.80
N PRO A 515 8.70 0.47 -6.78
CA PRO A 515 7.37 1.02 -6.98
C PRO A 515 7.42 2.28 -7.84
N TYR A 516 6.27 2.73 -8.31
CA TYR A 516 6.09 3.87 -9.23
C TYR A 516 6.62 3.61 -10.65
N LEU A 517 7.90 3.25 -10.81
CA LEU A 517 8.44 2.84 -12.10
C LEU A 517 8.01 1.42 -12.49
N GLN A 518 7.59 0.61 -11.52
CA GLN A 518 7.12 -0.76 -11.70
C GLN A 518 8.19 -1.65 -12.35
N GLN A 519 9.44 -1.49 -11.91
CA GLN A 519 10.61 -2.16 -12.47
C GLN A 519 11.24 -3.11 -11.44
N LEU A 520 11.92 -4.12 -11.96
CA LEU A 520 12.77 -5.01 -11.17
C LEU A 520 14.21 -4.54 -11.24
N ILE A 521 14.80 -4.25 -10.09
CA ILE A 521 16.20 -3.84 -9.97
C ILE A 521 17.01 -5.05 -9.49
N PRO A 522 18.01 -5.53 -10.25
CA PRO A 522 18.85 -6.65 -9.84
C PRO A 522 19.54 -6.38 -8.50
N LEU A 523 19.57 -7.39 -7.63
CA LEU A 523 20.38 -7.37 -6.40
C LEU A 523 21.78 -7.89 -6.75
N ALA A 524 22.72 -6.97 -6.93
CA ALA A 524 24.06 -7.29 -7.45
C ALA A 524 25.19 -7.01 -6.44
N ASN A 525 24.96 -6.11 -5.48
CA ASN A 525 25.98 -5.69 -4.50
C ASN A 525 25.59 -6.11 -3.09
N GLU A 526 26.58 -6.36 -2.21
CA GLU A 526 26.34 -6.74 -0.81
C GLU A 526 25.44 -5.75 -0.05
N SER A 527 25.51 -4.45 -0.37
CA SER A 527 24.63 -3.42 0.21
C SER A 527 23.15 -3.67 -0.07
N ASP A 528 22.83 -4.18 -1.26
CA ASP A 528 21.45 -4.41 -1.70
C ASP A 528 20.78 -5.50 -0.84
N PHE A 529 21.56 -6.46 -0.36
CA PHE A 529 21.08 -7.54 0.51
C PHE A 529 20.76 -7.06 1.94
N THR A 530 21.28 -5.91 2.35
CA THR A 530 21.10 -5.38 3.72
C THR A 530 19.93 -4.39 3.84
N GLU A 531 19.53 -3.75 2.75
CA GLU A 531 18.46 -2.73 2.75
C GLU A 531 17.11 -3.27 2.30
N VAL A 532 17.12 -4.38 1.58
CA VAL A 532 15.92 -5.01 1.04
C VAL A 532 15.41 -6.02 2.05
N ILE A 533 14.12 -6.01 2.35
CA ILE A 533 13.47 -7.02 3.21
C ILE A 533 12.66 -8.04 2.41
N LYS A 534 12.54 -7.84 1.09
CA LYS A 534 11.76 -8.69 0.19
C LYS A 534 12.41 -8.80 -1.17
N ALA A 535 12.52 -10.02 -1.67
CA ALA A 535 13.13 -10.29 -2.95
C ALA A 535 12.18 -11.04 -3.88
N ILE A 536 12.34 -10.77 -5.16
CA ILE A 536 11.71 -11.48 -6.26
C ILE A 536 12.81 -12.29 -6.93
N ALA A 537 12.69 -13.60 -6.90
CA ALA A 537 13.60 -14.52 -7.58
C ALA A 537 12.96 -14.97 -8.90
N ILE A 538 13.67 -14.78 -10.01
CA ILE A 538 13.25 -15.20 -11.34
C ILE A 538 14.25 -16.23 -11.85
N PRO A 539 13.80 -17.38 -12.38
CA PRO A 539 14.71 -18.36 -12.96
C PRO A 539 15.42 -17.78 -14.19
N LYS A 540 16.72 -18.06 -14.34
CA LYS A 540 17.44 -17.76 -15.58
C LYS A 540 16.84 -18.61 -16.69
N ILE A 541 16.32 -17.96 -17.73
CA ILE A 541 15.87 -18.66 -18.92
C ILE A 541 17.12 -19.27 -19.57
N VAL A 542 17.32 -20.58 -19.42
CA VAL A 542 18.28 -21.31 -20.23
C VAL A 542 17.77 -21.23 -21.66
N SER A 543 18.46 -20.46 -22.49
CA SER A 543 18.23 -20.47 -23.93
C SER A 543 18.58 -21.87 -24.42
N SER A 544 17.56 -22.71 -24.57
CA SER A 544 17.68 -24.06 -25.12
C SER A 544 17.92 -24.01 -26.62
#